data_AF-A0A2V8CUL5-F1
#
_entry.id   AF-A0A2V8CUL5-F1
#
_cell.length_a   1.000
_cell.length_b   1.000
_cell.length_c   1.000
_cell.angle_alpha   90.00
_cell.angle_beta   90.00
_cell.angle_gamma   90.00
#
_symmetry.space_group_name_H-M   'P 1'
#
loop_
_entity.id
_entity.type
_entity.pdbx_description
1 polymer ?
#
loop_
_entity_poly.entity_id
_entity_poly.type
_entity_poly.pdbx_seq_one_letter_code
_entity_poly.pdbx_strand_id
1 'polypeptide(L)'
;MSRVPLVSVLAAFLLAAATPLLAQQGTAEIGGKVVDEQGGALPGVAIVITNEETGAFREVTSGSDGSYFASQLTPGRYRMAAKLASFRTFERGGLLLAVGKTLTINVTLALGSLEETVRVTAESPLVDTTSVKVGGNIGTQELSELPAMNRNFFSTVALLPGVQFTPSNQMGNDTIISAGQTSENNNVAVDGGYNADDALGTSAGAQVRTPLEAIQEFQVLTSMYDAEFGRASGAIVNAITKAGTNQFKGVLFAEGASNQLTAADYFVRTGNLTKPTAVRRDWGGVVGGPIVKNKAQFFFSLERQVDNPNRTRRFP
;
A
#
# COMPACT_ATOMS: atom_id res chain seq x y z
N MET A 1 9.95 29.76 40.42
CA MET A 1 10.09 28.85 39.25
C MET A 1 8.72 28.24 38.99
N SER A 2 7.98 28.76 38.00
CA SER A 2 6.65 28.26 37.67
C SER A 2 6.78 26.85 37.07
N ARG A 3 6.06 25.89 37.65
CA ARG A 3 5.96 24.53 37.08
C ARG A 3 5.12 24.64 35.81
N VAL A 4 5.78 24.66 34.65
CA VAL A 4 5.08 24.50 33.38
C VAL A 4 4.40 23.12 33.43
N PRO A 5 3.07 23.03 33.25
CA PRO A 5 2.38 21.74 33.29
C PRO A 5 2.95 20.82 32.21
N LEU A 6 3.21 19.54 32.53
CA LEU A 6 3.67 18.54 31.56
C LEU A 6 2.75 18.48 30.32
N VAL A 7 1.45 18.74 30.52
CA VAL A 7 0.43 18.83 29.47
C VAL A 7 0.71 19.99 28.50
N SER A 8 1.17 21.14 29.00
CA SER A 8 1.51 22.30 28.17
C SER A 8 2.77 22.07 27.35
N VAL A 9 3.74 21.32 27.90
CA VAL A 9 4.95 20.89 27.16
C VAL A 9 4.59 19.87 26.09
N LEU A 10 3.73 18.89 26.40
CA LEU A 10 3.27 17.87 25.45
C LEU A 10 2.44 18.48 24.31
N ALA A 11 1.55 19.43 24.62
CA ALA A 11 0.77 20.16 23.63
C ALA A 11 1.66 21.04 22.73
N ALA A 12 2.66 21.71 23.29
CA ALA A 12 3.64 22.48 22.51
C ALA A 12 4.50 21.59 21.61
N PHE A 13 4.87 20.39 22.07
CA PHE A 13 5.59 19.41 21.25
C PHE A 13 4.73 18.86 20.10
N LEU A 14 3.45 18.57 20.37
CA LEU A 14 2.48 18.15 19.35
C LEU A 14 2.20 19.24 18.31
N LEU A 15 2.14 20.52 18.70
CA LEU A 15 2.00 21.63 17.76
C LEU A 15 3.28 21.91 16.97
N ALA A 16 4.46 21.74 17.58
CA ALA A 16 5.74 21.93 16.90
C ALA A 16 6.04 20.82 15.88
N ALA A 17 5.47 19.62 16.07
CA ALA A 17 5.56 18.50 15.13
C ALA A 17 4.61 18.63 13.91
N ALA A 18 3.75 19.65 13.86
CA ALA A 18 2.78 19.88 12.79
C ALA A 18 3.36 20.67 11.60
N THR A 19 4.65 20.51 11.28
CA THR A 19 5.16 21.01 10.01
C THR A 19 4.53 20.19 8.87
N PRO A 20 4.14 20.82 7.74
CA PRO A 20 3.67 20.07 6.59
C PRO A 20 4.84 19.25 6.04
N LEU A 21 4.96 18.01 6.48
CA LEU A 21 5.79 17.03 5.79
C LEU A 21 5.18 16.83 4.41
N LEU A 22 5.97 17.10 3.37
CA LEU A 22 5.73 16.50 2.07
C LEU A 22 6.03 15.01 2.24
N ALA A 23 5.03 14.25 2.68
CA ALA A 23 5.10 12.80 2.65
C ALA A 23 5.21 12.38 1.18
N GLN A 24 6.28 11.67 0.84
CA GLN A 24 6.47 11.13 -0.50
C GLN A 24 5.60 9.87 -0.66
N GLN A 25 4.27 10.06 -0.67
CA GLN A 25 3.34 8.95 -0.72
C GLN A 25 3.42 8.23 -2.08
N GLY A 26 3.27 6.90 -2.08
CA GLY A 26 3.02 6.18 -3.31
C GLY A 26 1.74 6.71 -3.97
N THR A 27 1.83 7.11 -5.24
CA THR A 27 0.70 7.71 -5.96
C THR A 27 0.22 6.79 -7.09
N ALA A 28 -1.00 7.06 -7.55
CA ALA A 28 -1.64 6.46 -8.69
C ALA A 28 -2.14 7.55 -9.63
N GLU A 29 -2.53 7.17 -10.84
CA GLU A 29 -2.88 8.11 -11.90
C GLU A 29 -4.14 7.66 -12.63
N ILE A 30 -4.89 8.62 -13.16
CA ILE A 30 -5.97 8.38 -14.12
C ILE A 30 -5.71 9.23 -15.35
N GLY A 31 -5.76 8.61 -16.52
CA GLY A 31 -5.68 9.31 -17.80
C GLY A 31 -6.69 8.76 -18.80
N GLY A 32 -6.81 9.42 -19.94
CA GLY A 32 -7.66 8.93 -21.03
C GLY A 32 -7.99 10.02 -22.04
N LYS A 33 -8.97 9.71 -22.89
CA LYS A 33 -9.52 10.66 -23.85
C LYS A 33 -11.01 10.84 -23.67
N VAL A 34 -11.49 12.06 -23.89
CA VAL A 34 -12.91 12.38 -23.98
C VAL A 34 -13.28 12.62 -25.44
N VAL A 35 -14.29 11.90 -25.92
CA VAL A 35 -14.80 11.97 -27.29
C VAL A 35 -16.33 12.08 -27.30
N ASP A 36 -16.89 12.51 -28.42
CA ASP A 36 -18.33 12.41 -28.70
C ASP A 36 -18.71 11.03 -29.27
N GLU A 37 -20.01 10.81 -29.53
CA GLU A 37 -20.54 9.56 -30.13
C GLU A 37 -20.02 9.29 -31.56
N GLN A 38 -19.49 10.30 -32.23
CA GLN A 38 -18.92 10.22 -33.59
C GLN A 38 -17.41 9.97 -33.55
N GLY A 39 -16.80 9.92 -32.35
CA GLY A 39 -15.37 9.77 -32.14
C GLY A 39 -14.57 11.07 -32.25
N GLY A 40 -15.24 12.22 -32.34
CA GLY A 40 -14.61 13.55 -32.31
C GLY A 40 -14.05 13.87 -30.93
N ALA A 41 -12.83 14.39 -30.87
CA ALA A 41 -12.21 14.80 -29.61
C ALA A 41 -12.94 15.99 -28.99
N LEU A 42 -13.20 15.92 -27.67
CA LEU A 42 -13.89 16.97 -26.93
C LEU A 42 -12.93 17.73 -26.00
N PRO A 43 -12.49 18.95 -26.36
CA PRO A 43 -11.70 19.80 -25.49
C PRO A 43 -12.55 20.54 -24.46
N GLY A 44 -11.94 20.95 -23.35
CA GLY A 44 -12.60 21.80 -22.34
C GLY A 44 -13.58 21.06 -21.41
N VAL A 45 -13.59 19.73 -21.43
CA VAL A 45 -14.42 18.91 -20.55
C VAL A 45 -13.86 18.97 -19.13
N ALA A 46 -14.67 19.37 -18.16
CA ALA A 46 -14.29 19.36 -16.75
C ALA A 46 -14.43 17.95 -16.18
N ILE A 47 -13.32 17.40 -15.68
CA ILE A 47 -13.24 16.04 -15.16
C ILE A 47 -12.91 16.11 -13.68
N VAL A 48 -13.84 15.64 -12.84
CA VAL A 48 -13.71 15.62 -11.38
C VAL A 48 -13.54 14.18 -10.91
N ILE A 49 -12.37 13.89 -10.36
CA ILE A 49 -12.00 12.58 -9.80
C ILE A 49 -12.06 12.70 -8.29
N THR A 50 -12.95 11.94 -7.64
CA THR A 50 -13.17 12.02 -6.19
C THR A 50 -12.90 10.67 -5.52
N ASN A 51 -12.06 10.68 -4.48
CA ASN A 51 -11.84 9.54 -3.61
C ASN A 51 -13.14 9.26 -2.81
N GLU A 52 -13.67 8.04 -2.92
CA GLU A 52 -14.95 7.66 -2.31
C GLU A 52 -14.85 7.52 -0.79
N GLU A 53 -13.66 7.27 -0.25
CA GLU A 53 -13.44 7.04 1.18
C GLU A 53 -13.12 8.33 1.94
N THR A 54 -12.36 9.24 1.33
CA THR A 54 -11.90 10.49 1.96
C THR A 54 -12.63 11.72 1.48
N GLY A 55 -13.28 11.68 0.31
CA GLY A 55 -13.93 12.84 -0.31
C GLY A 55 -12.96 13.85 -0.94
N ALA A 56 -11.65 13.59 -0.89
CA ALA A 56 -10.66 14.38 -1.59
C ALA A 56 -10.88 14.29 -3.10
N PHE A 57 -10.72 15.39 -3.83
CA PHE A 57 -10.94 15.43 -5.26
C PHE A 57 -9.81 16.12 -6.01
N ARG A 58 -9.68 15.75 -7.28
CA ARG A 58 -8.79 16.35 -8.26
C ARG A 58 -9.63 16.72 -9.47
N GLU A 59 -9.52 17.97 -9.90
CA GLU A 59 -10.18 18.46 -11.11
C GLU A 59 -9.14 18.72 -12.19
N VAL A 60 -9.41 18.25 -13.40
CA VAL A 60 -8.60 18.45 -14.60
C VAL A 60 -9.51 18.76 -15.79
N THR A 61 -8.96 19.41 -16.81
CA THR A 61 -9.70 19.76 -18.02
C THR A 61 -9.11 19.03 -19.22
N SER A 62 -9.95 18.52 -20.14
CA SER A 62 -9.46 17.90 -21.36
C SER A 62 -8.77 18.90 -22.32
N GLY A 63 -7.68 18.48 -22.93
CA GLY A 63 -6.91 19.25 -23.91
C GLY A 63 -7.55 19.27 -25.30
N SER A 64 -6.88 19.91 -26.26
CA SER A 64 -7.37 20.08 -27.65
C SER A 64 -7.62 18.78 -28.40
N ASP A 65 -6.90 17.71 -28.06
CA ASP A 65 -7.05 16.37 -28.64
C ASP A 65 -7.96 15.45 -27.78
N GLY A 66 -8.68 16.04 -26.82
CA GLY A 66 -9.57 15.35 -25.88
C GLY A 66 -8.84 14.63 -24.75
N SER A 67 -7.50 14.63 -24.71
CA SER A 67 -6.75 13.93 -23.67
C SER A 67 -6.86 14.62 -22.31
N TYR A 68 -6.80 13.83 -21.24
CA TYR A 68 -6.71 14.32 -19.87
C TYR A 68 -5.81 13.42 -19.04
N PHE A 69 -5.24 13.99 -17.98
CA PHE A 69 -4.35 13.27 -17.08
C PHE A 69 -4.39 13.87 -15.67
N ALA A 70 -4.68 13.03 -14.69
CA ALA A 70 -4.69 13.36 -13.27
C ALA A 70 -3.68 12.48 -12.55
N SER A 71 -2.60 13.10 -12.09
CA SER A 71 -1.55 12.44 -11.30
C SER A 71 -1.65 12.75 -9.81
N GLN A 72 -0.82 12.07 -9.03
CA GLN A 72 -0.71 12.24 -7.57
C GLN A 72 -2.00 11.89 -6.82
N LEU A 73 -2.73 10.89 -7.30
CA LEU A 73 -3.90 10.37 -6.59
C LEU A 73 -3.42 9.36 -5.56
N THR A 74 -3.94 9.43 -4.34
CA THR A 74 -3.68 8.39 -3.33
C THR A 74 -4.33 7.07 -3.78
N PRO A 75 -3.69 5.91 -3.61
CA PRO A 75 -4.31 4.63 -3.94
C PRO A 75 -5.63 4.42 -3.17
N GLY A 76 -6.64 3.84 -3.81
CA GLY A 76 -7.97 3.66 -3.21
C GLY A 76 -9.11 3.59 -4.21
N ARG A 77 -10.35 3.74 -3.73
CA ARG A 77 -11.55 3.73 -4.58
C ARG A 77 -11.98 5.14 -4.96
N TYR A 78 -12.28 5.34 -6.24
CA TYR A 78 -12.61 6.61 -6.83
C TYR A 78 -13.89 6.56 -7.64
N ARG A 79 -14.54 7.72 -7.74
CA ARG A 79 -15.52 8.02 -8.76
C ARG A 79 -15.02 9.15 -9.64
N MET A 80 -15.39 9.12 -10.91
CA MET A 80 -15.07 10.15 -11.89
C MET A 80 -16.36 10.70 -12.50
N ALA A 81 -16.45 12.02 -12.63
CA ALA A 81 -17.50 12.71 -13.37
C ALA A 81 -16.88 13.58 -14.46
N ALA A 82 -17.43 13.54 -15.67
CA ALA A 82 -17.01 14.38 -16.79
C ALA A 82 -18.20 15.23 -17.27
N LYS A 83 -17.97 16.55 -17.40
CA LYS A 83 -19.01 17.55 -17.69
C LYS A 83 -18.57 18.51 -18.79
N LEU A 84 -19.45 18.72 -19.76
CA LEU A 84 -19.31 19.71 -20.82
C LEU A 84 -20.70 20.30 -21.14
N ALA A 85 -20.78 21.59 -21.41
CA ALA A 85 -22.05 22.24 -21.73
C ALA A 85 -22.70 21.62 -22.98
N SER A 86 -24.02 21.41 -22.95
CA SER A 86 -24.81 20.76 -24.01
C SER A 86 -24.54 19.26 -24.22
N PHE A 87 -23.75 18.64 -23.33
CA PHE A 87 -23.55 17.20 -23.25
C PHE A 87 -24.15 16.64 -21.96
N ARG A 88 -24.51 15.37 -21.99
CA ARG A 88 -24.92 14.60 -20.81
C ARG A 88 -23.73 14.42 -19.87
N THR A 89 -23.98 14.47 -18.57
CA THR A 89 -22.92 14.20 -17.58
C THR A 89 -22.60 12.71 -17.59
N PHE A 90 -21.32 12.37 -17.70
CA PHE A 90 -20.83 11.01 -17.50
C PHE A 90 -20.40 10.83 -16.05
N GLU A 91 -20.85 9.75 -15.40
CA GLU A 91 -20.37 9.35 -14.08
C GLU A 91 -19.99 7.86 -14.05
N ARG A 92 -18.81 7.57 -13.49
CA ARG A 92 -18.35 6.20 -13.25
C ARG A 92 -17.77 6.10 -11.83
N GLY A 93 -18.36 5.22 -11.01
CA GLY A 93 -17.88 4.94 -9.65
C GLY A 93 -17.10 3.63 -9.56
N GLY A 94 -16.58 3.33 -8.37
CA GLY A 94 -15.93 2.05 -8.08
C GLY A 94 -14.59 1.83 -8.80
N LEU A 95 -13.94 2.89 -9.27
CA LEU A 95 -12.62 2.84 -9.89
C LEU A 95 -11.57 2.49 -8.82
N LEU A 96 -10.98 1.30 -8.89
CA LEU A 96 -9.90 0.92 -7.98
C LEU A 96 -8.54 1.39 -8.56
N LEU A 97 -7.84 2.23 -7.81
CA LEU A 97 -6.49 2.71 -8.12
C LEU A 97 -5.49 2.03 -7.20
N ALA A 98 -4.52 1.35 -7.80
CA ALA A 98 -3.37 0.76 -7.12
C ALA A 98 -2.14 1.65 -7.31
N VAL A 99 -1.24 1.64 -6.34
CA VAL A 99 0.00 2.44 -6.38
C VAL A 99 0.85 2.12 -7.61
N GLY A 100 1.39 3.18 -8.21
CA GLY A 100 2.25 3.13 -9.39
C GLY A 100 1.58 2.59 -10.65
N LYS A 101 0.24 2.52 -10.67
CA LYS A 101 -0.55 2.22 -11.87
C LYS A 101 -1.23 3.46 -12.43
N THR A 102 -1.36 3.47 -13.75
CA THR A 102 -2.14 4.46 -14.49
C THR A 102 -3.41 3.81 -15.00
N LEU A 103 -4.56 4.21 -14.47
CA LEU A 103 -5.85 3.71 -14.92
C LEU A 103 -6.32 4.53 -16.12
N THR A 104 -6.35 3.90 -17.31
CA THR A 104 -6.83 4.55 -18.53
C THR A 104 -8.35 4.41 -18.66
N ILE A 105 -9.08 5.54 -18.62
CA ILE A 105 -10.53 5.59 -18.81
C ILE A 105 -10.85 6.50 -19.99
N ASN A 106 -11.28 5.91 -21.11
CA ASN A 106 -11.84 6.70 -22.20
C ASN A 106 -13.31 7.02 -21.92
N VAL A 107 -13.72 8.26 -22.16
CA VAL A 107 -15.05 8.78 -21.91
C VAL A 107 -15.71 9.14 -23.24
N THR A 108 -16.91 8.64 -23.46
CA THR A 108 -17.76 9.08 -24.57
C THR A 108 -18.91 9.90 -24.00
N LEU A 109 -19.04 11.15 -24.44
CA LEU A 109 -20.13 12.03 -24.07
C LEU A 109 -21.18 12.09 -25.17
N ALA A 110 -22.41 11.80 -24.81
CA ALA A 110 -23.56 11.97 -25.70
C ALA A 110 -24.09 13.41 -25.61
N LEU A 111 -24.55 13.95 -26.73
CA LEU A 111 -25.29 15.21 -26.74
C LEU A 111 -26.58 15.04 -25.94
N GLY A 112 -26.93 16.04 -25.14
CA GLY A 112 -28.16 16.02 -24.37
C GLY A 112 -28.27 17.17 -23.38
N SER A 113 -29.50 17.42 -22.93
CA SER A 113 -29.78 18.44 -21.91
C SER A 113 -29.09 18.11 -20.59
N LEU A 114 -28.79 19.16 -19.81
CA LEU A 114 -28.01 19.12 -18.57
C LEU A 114 -28.55 18.13 -17.50
N GLU A 115 -29.81 17.69 -17.60
CA GLU A 115 -30.48 16.85 -16.59
C GLU A 115 -30.26 15.33 -16.74
N GLU A 116 -29.63 14.84 -17.82
CA GLU A 116 -29.44 13.40 -18.02
C GLU A 116 -28.01 12.95 -17.66
N THR A 117 -27.90 12.03 -16.70
CA THR A 117 -26.63 11.46 -16.23
C THR A 117 -26.50 10.01 -16.67
N VAL A 118 -25.38 9.68 -17.33
CA VAL A 118 -25.06 8.29 -17.71
C VAL A 118 -24.16 7.70 -16.64
N ARG A 119 -24.66 6.66 -15.95
CA ARG A 119 -23.90 5.93 -14.93
C ARG A 119 -23.33 4.63 -15.50
N VAL A 120 -22.01 4.51 -15.54
CA VAL A 120 -21.33 3.29 -15.99
C VAL A 120 -20.91 2.44 -14.79
N THR A 121 -21.35 1.18 -14.78
CA THR A 121 -20.92 0.15 -13.83
C THR A 121 -20.12 -0.91 -14.59
N ALA A 122 -18.85 -0.61 -14.85
CA ALA A 122 -17.91 -1.56 -15.44
C ALA A 122 -16.72 -1.74 -14.50
N GLU A 123 -16.26 -2.97 -14.30
CA GLU A 123 -15.07 -3.26 -13.51
C GLU A 123 -13.83 -2.59 -14.13
N SER A 124 -12.89 -2.14 -13.28
CA SER A 124 -11.61 -1.62 -13.74
C SER A 124 -10.79 -2.73 -14.39
N PRO A 125 -10.07 -2.48 -15.50
CA PRO A 125 -9.16 -3.46 -16.08
C PRO A 125 -8.10 -3.89 -15.05
N LEU A 126 -7.91 -5.20 -14.87
CA LEU A 126 -6.92 -5.75 -13.93
C LEU A 126 -5.47 -5.56 -14.43
N VAL A 127 -5.30 -5.52 -15.76
CA VAL A 127 -4.02 -5.42 -16.46
C VAL A 127 -3.85 -4.03 -17.06
N ASP A 128 -2.71 -3.41 -16.79
CA ASP A 128 -2.28 -2.18 -17.46
C ASP A 128 -1.52 -2.55 -18.73
N THR A 129 -2.15 -2.37 -19.90
CA THR A 129 -1.54 -2.67 -21.20
C THR A 129 -0.59 -1.58 -21.70
N THR A 130 -0.45 -0.47 -20.96
CA THR A 130 0.43 0.65 -21.32
C THR A 130 1.77 0.59 -20.59
N SER A 131 1.87 -0.24 -19.55
CA SER A 131 3.07 -0.40 -18.76
C SER A 131 3.95 -1.54 -19.26
N VAL A 132 5.26 -1.30 -19.29
CA VAL A 132 6.30 -2.32 -19.53
C VAL A 132 6.87 -2.91 -18.24
N LYS A 133 6.42 -2.41 -17.08
CA LYS A 133 6.90 -2.82 -15.75
C LYS A 133 6.49 -4.27 -15.49
N VAL A 134 7.43 -5.08 -14.99
CA VAL A 134 7.14 -6.45 -14.55
C VAL A 134 6.99 -6.45 -13.04
N GLY A 135 5.85 -6.92 -12.55
CA GLY A 135 5.53 -6.83 -11.14
C GLY A 135 4.05 -7.03 -10.85
N GLY A 136 3.66 -6.74 -9.62
CA GLY A 136 2.28 -6.87 -9.15
C GLY A 136 2.00 -6.05 -7.91
N ASN A 137 0.72 -5.94 -7.60
CA ASN A 137 0.24 -5.36 -6.34
C ASN A 137 -0.43 -6.49 -5.56
N ILE A 138 -0.11 -6.63 -4.27
CA ILE A 138 -0.78 -7.56 -3.36
C ILE A 138 -1.70 -6.74 -2.47
N GLY A 139 -3.01 -6.96 -2.62
CA GLY A 139 -4.04 -6.15 -1.98
C GLY A 139 -4.39 -6.58 -0.55
N THR A 140 -5.13 -5.74 0.17
CA THR A 140 -5.58 -6.03 1.54
C THR A 140 -6.32 -7.37 1.67
N GLN A 141 -7.13 -7.74 0.68
CA GLN A 141 -7.89 -9.00 0.72
C GLN A 141 -6.94 -10.20 0.71
N GLU A 142 -6.00 -10.25 -0.23
CA GLU A 142 -4.97 -11.29 -0.32
C GLU A 142 -4.15 -11.35 0.97
N LEU A 143 -3.75 -10.20 1.52
CA LEU A 143 -3.02 -10.14 2.80
C LEU A 143 -3.80 -10.71 3.99
N SER A 144 -5.13 -10.62 3.96
CA SER A 144 -6.00 -11.13 5.04
C SER A 144 -6.40 -12.60 4.86
N GLU A 145 -6.44 -13.08 3.62
CA GLU A 145 -6.89 -14.45 3.31
C GLU A 145 -5.72 -15.44 3.22
N LEU A 146 -4.52 -14.95 2.93
CA LEU A 146 -3.34 -15.78 2.79
C LEU A 146 -2.58 -15.92 4.10
N PRO A 147 -2.13 -17.14 4.45
CA PRO A 147 -1.31 -17.33 5.63
C PRO A 147 0.05 -16.65 5.45
N ALA A 148 0.29 -15.58 6.19
CA ALA A 148 1.59 -14.92 6.23
C ALA A 148 2.46 -15.57 7.31
N MET A 149 3.50 -16.29 6.90
CA MET A 149 4.42 -16.89 7.85
C MET A 149 5.06 -15.80 8.71
N ASN A 150 5.01 -15.96 10.03
CA ASN A 150 5.57 -14.99 10.97
C ASN A 150 4.98 -13.56 10.85
N ARG A 151 3.76 -13.44 10.31
CA ARG A 151 3.12 -12.15 9.96
C ARG A 151 4.05 -11.28 9.13
N ASN A 152 4.84 -11.91 8.25
CA ASN A 152 5.84 -11.25 7.42
C ASN A 152 5.32 -11.07 6.00
N PHE A 153 5.29 -9.83 5.52
CA PHE A 153 4.81 -9.51 4.19
C PHE A 153 5.71 -10.03 3.06
N PHE A 154 7.01 -10.26 3.29
CA PHE A 154 7.87 -10.86 2.27
C PHE A 154 7.41 -12.28 1.88
N SER A 155 6.73 -12.99 2.78
CA SER A 155 6.14 -14.30 2.47
C SER A 155 4.99 -14.18 1.47
N THR A 156 4.21 -13.10 1.53
CA THR A 156 3.16 -12.81 0.54
C THR A 156 3.75 -12.27 -0.76
N VAL A 157 4.80 -11.44 -0.70
CA VAL A 157 5.52 -10.95 -1.90
C VAL A 157 6.10 -12.09 -2.74
N ALA A 158 6.54 -13.17 -2.09
CA ALA A 158 7.05 -14.36 -2.76
C ALA A 158 5.99 -15.19 -3.51
N LEU A 159 4.71 -14.80 -3.48
CA LEU A 159 3.69 -15.38 -4.35
C LEU A 159 3.81 -14.89 -5.80
N LEU A 160 4.55 -13.80 -6.02
CA LEU A 160 4.81 -13.29 -7.36
C LEU A 160 5.82 -14.18 -8.10
N PRO A 161 5.60 -14.43 -9.41
CA PRO A 161 6.54 -15.21 -10.21
C PRO A 161 7.96 -14.63 -10.18
N GLY A 162 8.95 -15.50 -10.02
CA GLY A 162 10.37 -15.11 -10.02
C GLY A 162 10.83 -14.43 -8.72
N VAL A 163 10.04 -14.50 -7.65
CA VAL A 163 10.40 -14.06 -6.31
C VAL A 163 10.50 -15.27 -5.39
N GLN A 164 11.58 -15.36 -4.62
CA GLN A 164 11.81 -16.40 -3.63
C GLN A 164 11.90 -15.76 -2.24
N PHE A 165 11.17 -16.30 -1.28
CA PHE A 165 11.27 -15.86 0.11
C PHE A 165 12.56 -16.38 0.78
N THR A 166 13.25 -15.50 1.49
CA THR A 166 14.47 -15.81 2.25
C THR A 166 14.24 -15.45 3.71
N PRO A 167 13.81 -16.41 4.55
CA PRO A 167 13.61 -16.17 5.97
C PRO A 167 14.95 -15.96 6.70
N SER A 168 14.94 -15.13 7.72
CA SER A 168 16.07 -14.92 8.62
C SER A 168 15.71 -15.28 10.05
N ASN A 169 16.72 -15.78 10.77
CA ASN A 169 16.64 -16.02 12.21
C ASN A 169 16.87 -14.73 13.02
N GLN A 170 17.13 -13.60 12.34
CA GLN A 170 17.25 -12.28 12.94
C GLN A 170 15.97 -11.49 12.65
N MET A 171 15.39 -10.93 13.71
CA MET A 171 14.20 -10.09 13.58
C MET A 171 14.50 -8.90 12.66
N GLY A 172 13.67 -8.69 11.64
CA GLY A 172 13.80 -7.58 10.69
C GLY A 172 14.56 -7.92 9.39
N ASN A 173 15.19 -9.09 9.30
CA ASN A 173 16.07 -9.45 8.18
C ASN A 173 15.47 -10.53 7.26
N ASP A 174 14.19 -10.86 7.43
CA ASP A 174 13.44 -11.64 6.43
C ASP A 174 13.39 -10.81 5.13
N THR A 175 13.63 -11.43 3.99
CA THR A 175 13.77 -10.74 2.70
C THR A 175 13.33 -11.63 1.54
N ILE A 176 13.59 -11.19 0.31
CA ILE A 176 13.38 -11.94 -0.91
C ILE A 176 14.65 -12.01 -1.76
N ILE A 177 14.66 -12.95 -2.69
CA ILE A 177 15.56 -13.02 -3.83
C ILE A 177 14.69 -12.85 -5.07
N SER A 178 15.09 -12.00 -6.00
CA SER A 178 14.34 -11.77 -7.25
C SER A 178 15.29 -11.58 -8.42
N ALA A 179 14.81 -11.96 -9.62
CA ALA A 179 15.53 -11.77 -10.89
C ALA A 179 16.98 -12.32 -10.90
N GLY A 180 17.27 -13.35 -10.10
CA GLY A 180 18.61 -13.95 -9.96
C GLY A 180 19.63 -13.08 -9.21
N GLN A 181 19.19 -11.99 -8.56
CA GLN A 181 20.03 -11.12 -7.74
C GLN A 181 20.09 -11.60 -6.28
N THR A 182 21.05 -11.08 -5.52
CA THR A 182 21.14 -11.36 -4.09
C THR A 182 20.13 -10.51 -3.29
N SER A 183 19.87 -10.88 -2.04
CA SER A 183 18.86 -10.23 -1.20
C SER A 183 19.13 -8.76 -0.90
N GLU A 184 20.40 -8.36 -0.96
CA GLU A 184 20.90 -7.01 -0.69
C GLU A 184 20.65 -6.04 -1.85
N ASN A 185 20.32 -6.58 -3.02
CA ASN A 185 20.04 -5.82 -4.23
C ASN A 185 18.55 -5.46 -4.38
N ASN A 186 17.75 -5.70 -3.34
CA ASN A 186 16.37 -5.26 -3.29
C ASN A 186 16.24 -3.94 -2.54
N ASN A 187 15.37 -3.06 -3.01
CA ASN A 187 14.98 -1.87 -2.26
C ASN A 187 13.61 -2.11 -1.62
N VAL A 188 13.55 -1.93 -0.31
CA VAL A 188 12.34 -2.04 0.47
C VAL A 188 11.97 -0.65 0.95
N ALA A 189 10.74 -0.22 0.65
CA ALA A 189 10.21 1.07 1.03
C ALA A 189 8.88 0.94 1.76
N VAL A 190 8.56 1.93 2.59
CA VAL A 190 7.26 2.10 3.21
C VAL A 190 6.79 3.51 2.89
N ASP A 191 5.64 3.64 2.24
CA ASP A 191 5.08 4.89 1.75
C ASP A 191 6.13 5.74 1.01
N GLY A 192 6.91 5.10 0.12
CA GLY A 192 7.97 5.74 -0.66
C GLY A 192 9.27 6.05 0.09
N GLY A 193 9.28 5.95 1.42
CA GLY A 193 10.49 6.10 2.23
C GLY A 193 11.34 4.84 2.27
N TYR A 194 12.66 4.96 2.08
CA TYR A 194 13.59 3.84 2.18
C TYR A 194 13.54 3.17 3.56
N ASN A 195 13.44 1.84 3.58
CA ASN A 195 13.21 1.05 4.78
C ASN A 195 14.08 -0.24 4.82
N ALA A 196 15.12 -0.34 3.99
CA ALA A 196 16.04 -1.48 4.06
C ALA A 196 17.06 -1.31 5.20
N ASP A 197 17.54 -2.43 5.77
CA ASP A 197 18.49 -2.43 6.90
C ASP A 197 19.93 -2.15 6.45
N ASP A 198 20.34 -0.88 6.48
CA ASP A 198 21.72 -0.47 6.24
C ASP A 198 22.62 -0.61 7.50
N ALA A 199 22.06 -0.90 8.68
CA ALA A 199 22.76 -0.84 9.96
C ALA A 199 23.52 -2.14 10.30
N LEU A 200 22.99 -3.31 9.92
CA LEU A 200 23.66 -4.59 10.11
C LEU A 200 24.62 -4.96 8.95
N GLY A 201 24.78 -4.07 7.97
CA GLY A 201 25.63 -4.29 6.78
C GLY A 201 25.07 -5.36 5.85
N THR A 202 23.82 -5.77 6.04
CA THR A 202 23.13 -6.74 5.18
C THR A 202 22.32 -6.06 4.09
N SER A 203 21.88 -4.80 4.22
CA SER A 203 21.03 -4.11 3.23
C SER A 203 19.85 -4.96 2.74
N ALA A 204 19.36 -5.85 3.60
CA ALA A 204 18.34 -6.84 3.31
C ALA A 204 17.22 -6.76 4.35
N GLY A 205 15.99 -7.04 3.91
CA GLY A 205 14.81 -7.02 4.76
C GLY A 205 14.28 -5.61 5.04
N ALA A 206 13.46 -5.49 6.09
CA ALA A 206 12.70 -4.29 6.40
C ALA A 206 12.94 -3.85 7.85
N GLN A 207 13.48 -2.64 8.03
CA GLN A 207 13.81 -2.11 9.35
C GLN A 207 12.56 -1.76 10.16
N VAL A 208 11.60 -1.07 9.55
CA VAL A 208 10.26 -0.86 10.10
C VAL A 208 9.36 -2.00 9.62
N ARG A 209 8.82 -2.77 10.57
CA ARG A 209 7.77 -3.76 10.29
C ARG A 209 6.42 -3.14 10.58
N THR A 210 5.67 -2.89 9.52
CA THR A 210 4.29 -2.42 9.63
C THR A 210 3.36 -3.63 9.79
N PRO A 211 2.39 -3.59 10.73
CA PRO A 211 1.40 -4.66 10.88
C PRO A 211 0.65 -4.88 9.56
N LEU A 212 0.36 -6.14 9.22
CA LEU A 212 -0.33 -6.45 7.95
C LEU A 212 -1.68 -5.74 7.83
N GLU A 213 -2.39 -5.57 8.95
CA GLU A 213 -3.68 -4.88 9.01
C GLU A 213 -3.55 -3.37 8.72
N ALA A 214 -2.36 -2.80 8.90
CA ALA A 214 -2.05 -1.41 8.57
C ALA A 214 -1.60 -1.21 7.12
N ILE A 215 -1.38 -2.28 6.36
CA ILE A 215 -1.01 -2.20 4.95
C ILE A 215 -2.26 -2.24 4.07
N GLN A 216 -2.33 -1.31 3.13
CA GLN A 216 -3.33 -1.25 2.09
C GLN A 216 -2.96 -2.19 0.94
N GLU A 217 -1.73 -2.08 0.46
CA GLU A 217 -1.17 -2.93 -0.58
C GLU A 217 0.36 -2.96 -0.53
N PHE A 218 0.95 -4.01 -1.10
CA PHE A 218 2.36 -4.03 -1.47
C PHE A 218 2.49 -3.92 -2.97
N GLN A 219 3.31 -2.99 -3.44
CA GLN A 219 3.76 -2.95 -4.83
C GLN A 219 5.12 -3.61 -4.94
N VAL A 220 5.23 -4.50 -5.91
CA VAL A 220 6.46 -5.22 -6.17
C VAL A 220 6.81 -5.06 -7.64
N LEU A 221 8.00 -4.54 -7.92
CA LEU A 221 8.54 -4.41 -9.27
C LEU A 221 9.82 -5.20 -9.36
N THR A 222 9.92 -6.13 -10.31
CA THR A 222 11.08 -7.04 -10.46
C THR A 222 11.90 -6.74 -11.71
N SER A 223 11.36 -5.96 -12.66
CA SER A 223 12.09 -5.51 -13.84
C SER A 223 11.41 -4.32 -14.51
N MET A 224 12.16 -3.63 -15.37
CA MET A 224 11.68 -2.49 -16.17
C MET A 224 11.03 -1.38 -15.33
N TYR A 225 11.44 -1.25 -14.06
CA TYR A 225 11.05 -0.14 -13.20
C TYR A 225 11.82 1.13 -13.55
N ASP A 226 11.20 2.28 -13.30
CA ASP A 226 11.75 3.58 -13.66
C ASP A 226 12.95 3.97 -12.79
N ALA A 227 13.78 4.89 -13.30
CA ALA A 227 14.98 5.37 -12.60
C ALA A 227 14.70 6.14 -11.29
N GLU A 228 13.43 6.46 -11.00
CA GLU A 228 13.02 6.97 -9.69
C GLU A 228 13.26 5.97 -8.56
N PHE A 229 13.27 4.68 -8.90
CA PHE A 229 13.60 3.60 -7.98
C PHE A 229 15.10 3.33 -8.02
N GLY A 230 15.84 3.99 -7.12
CA GLY A 230 17.26 3.74 -6.92
C GLY A 230 17.52 2.56 -5.97
N ARG A 231 18.82 2.27 -5.74
CA ARG A 231 19.30 1.30 -4.73
C ARG A 231 18.75 -0.13 -4.90
N ALA A 232 18.39 -0.53 -6.11
CA ALA A 232 18.03 -1.91 -6.41
C ALA A 232 18.50 -2.32 -7.81
N SER A 233 18.96 -3.57 -7.91
CA SER A 233 19.10 -4.29 -9.17
C SER A 233 18.26 -5.57 -9.22
N GLY A 234 17.65 -5.98 -8.09
CA GLY A 234 16.76 -7.13 -7.94
C GLY A 234 15.30 -6.73 -8.01
N ALA A 235 14.69 -6.42 -6.87
CA ALA A 235 13.30 -5.97 -6.80
C ALA A 235 13.12 -4.69 -5.99
N ILE A 236 12.07 -3.94 -6.34
CA ILE A 236 11.50 -2.88 -5.52
C ILE A 236 10.29 -3.46 -4.79
N VAL A 237 10.24 -3.33 -3.47
CA VAL A 237 9.09 -3.69 -2.65
C VAL A 237 8.65 -2.46 -1.89
N ASN A 238 7.51 -1.89 -2.25
CA ASN A 238 6.96 -0.70 -1.61
C ASN A 238 5.67 -1.06 -0.86
N ALA A 239 5.68 -0.90 0.46
CA ALA A 239 4.51 -1.10 1.30
C ALA A 239 3.73 0.20 1.41
N ILE A 240 2.45 0.19 1.04
CA ILE A 240 1.58 1.36 1.18
C ILE A 240 0.69 1.18 2.39
N THR A 241 0.78 2.10 3.36
CA THR A 241 -0.02 2.05 4.57
C THR A 241 -1.43 2.59 4.33
N LYS A 242 -2.39 2.11 5.11
CA LYS A 242 -3.76 2.61 5.09
C LYS A 242 -3.82 4.03 5.65
N ALA A 243 -4.60 4.86 4.99
CA ALA A 243 -4.97 6.18 5.48
C ALA A 243 -6.31 6.17 6.25
N GLY A 244 -6.59 7.25 6.97
CA GLY A 244 -7.90 7.45 7.60
C GLY A 244 -9.01 7.68 6.57
N THR A 245 -10.23 7.25 6.89
CA THR A 245 -11.40 7.42 6.00
C THR A 245 -12.49 8.26 6.67
N ASN A 246 -13.54 8.62 5.94
CA ASN A 246 -14.73 9.28 6.50
C ASN A 246 -15.63 8.35 7.33
N GLN A 247 -15.25 7.08 7.48
CA GLN A 247 -15.94 6.09 8.29
C GLN A 247 -14.99 5.56 9.37
N PHE A 248 -15.50 5.37 10.57
CA PHE A 248 -14.75 4.67 11.60
C PHE A 248 -14.65 3.19 11.23
N LYS A 249 -13.42 2.69 11.11
CA LYS A 249 -13.09 1.29 10.85
C LYS A 249 -11.90 0.89 11.71
N GLY A 250 -11.86 -0.37 12.11
CA GLY A 250 -10.75 -0.91 12.87
C GLY A 250 -10.83 -2.41 12.99
N VAL A 251 -9.72 -3.03 13.38
CA VAL A 251 -9.62 -4.46 13.66
C VAL A 251 -8.66 -4.67 14.82
N LEU A 252 -8.98 -5.63 15.68
CA LEU A 252 -8.08 -6.15 16.70
C LEU A 252 -7.70 -7.57 16.32
N PHE A 253 -6.47 -7.97 16.60
CA PHE A 253 -5.98 -9.32 16.33
C PHE A 253 -5.14 -9.86 17.49
N ALA A 254 -5.12 -11.19 17.59
CA ALA A 254 -4.23 -11.93 18.47
C ALA A 254 -3.91 -13.29 17.86
N GLU A 255 -2.62 -13.62 17.79
CA GLU A 255 -2.08 -14.87 17.27
C GLU A 255 -1.14 -15.50 18.29
N GLY A 256 -1.08 -16.83 18.28
CA GLY A 256 -0.23 -17.58 19.19
C GLY A 256 0.25 -18.88 18.57
N ALA A 257 1.55 -19.14 18.70
CA ALA A 257 2.16 -20.42 18.36
C ALA A 257 2.98 -20.92 19.56
N SER A 258 2.97 -22.24 19.78
CA SER A 258 3.79 -22.85 20.83
C SER A 258 4.36 -24.19 20.39
N ASN A 259 5.35 -24.67 21.13
CA ASN A 259 5.86 -26.03 21.02
C ASN A 259 4.79 -27.10 21.27
N GLN A 260 3.66 -26.78 21.91
CA GLN A 260 2.55 -27.72 22.07
C GLN A 260 1.71 -27.86 20.79
N LEU A 261 1.72 -26.85 19.92
CA LEU A 261 0.95 -26.80 18.66
C LEU A 261 1.76 -27.24 17.43
N THR A 262 3.06 -27.49 17.59
CA THR A 262 3.96 -27.84 16.49
C THR A 262 4.50 -29.27 16.64
N ALA A 263 4.95 -29.89 15.55
CA ALA A 263 5.74 -31.12 15.63
C ALA A 263 7.18 -30.83 16.09
N ALA A 264 7.92 -31.84 16.52
CA ALA A 264 9.38 -31.72 16.69
C ALA A 264 10.05 -31.67 15.32
N ASP A 265 11.09 -30.84 15.17
CA ASP A 265 11.91 -30.80 13.96
C ASP A 265 12.56 -32.17 13.69
N TYR A 266 12.85 -32.46 12.41
CA TYR A 266 13.47 -33.72 11.99
C TYR A 266 14.73 -34.05 12.79
N PHE A 267 15.66 -33.10 12.96
CA PHE A 267 16.94 -33.33 13.63
C PHE A 267 16.80 -33.47 15.14
N VAL A 268 15.80 -32.78 15.72
CA VAL A 268 15.45 -32.96 17.14
C VAL A 268 14.95 -34.39 17.38
N ARG A 269 14.09 -34.90 16.48
CA ARG A 269 13.54 -36.25 16.56
C ARG A 269 14.60 -37.32 16.33
N THR A 270 15.43 -37.20 15.29
CA THR A 270 16.45 -38.21 14.95
C THR A 270 17.62 -38.21 15.93
N GLY A 271 17.96 -37.05 16.51
CA GLY A 271 18.97 -36.94 17.57
C GLY A 271 18.46 -37.31 18.97
N ASN A 272 17.19 -37.71 19.12
CA ASN A 272 16.52 -37.93 20.41
C ASN A 272 16.70 -36.76 21.40
N LEU A 273 16.65 -35.53 20.87
CA LEU A 273 16.84 -34.31 21.64
C LEU A 273 15.51 -33.84 22.24
N THR A 274 15.60 -33.12 23.36
CA THR A 274 14.42 -32.47 23.94
C THR A 274 13.93 -31.35 23.03
N LYS A 275 12.65 -31.38 22.68
CA LYS A 275 12.03 -30.31 21.87
C LYS A 275 12.11 -28.96 22.62
N PRO A 276 12.63 -27.90 21.98
CA PRO A 276 12.67 -26.56 22.60
C PRO A 276 11.28 -26.05 23.00
N THR A 277 11.21 -25.33 24.12
CA THR A 277 9.99 -24.64 24.55
C THR A 277 9.89 -23.28 23.86
N ALA A 278 9.54 -23.29 22.58
CA ALA A 278 9.31 -22.06 21.82
C ALA A 278 7.86 -21.57 22.00
N VAL A 279 7.68 -20.28 22.27
CA VAL A 279 6.37 -19.63 22.36
C VAL A 279 6.42 -18.28 21.65
N ARG A 280 5.45 -18.05 20.78
CA ARG A 280 5.23 -16.76 20.10
C ARG A 280 3.81 -16.29 20.36
N ARG A 281 3.66 -15.00 20.69
CA ARG A 281 2.37 -14.35 20.89
C ARG A 281 2.42 -12.97 20.25
N ASP A 282 1.56 -12.76 19.27
CA ASP A 282 1.43 -11.49 18.58
C ASP A 282 0.02 -10.96 18.83
N TRP A 283 -0.11 -9.67 19.12
CA TRP A 283 -1.41 -9.05 19.26
C TRP A 283 -1.32 -7.57 18.92
N GLY A 284 -2.45 -6.99 18.56
CA GLY A 284 -2.47 -5.62 18.14
C GLY A 284 -3.81 -5.20 17.58
N GLY A 285 -3.79 -4.08 16.89
CA GLY A 285 -4.94 -3.58 16.19
C GLY A 285 -4.70 -2.27 15.49
N VAL A 286 -5.65 -1.94 14.63
CA VAL A 286 -5.68 -0.69 13.89
C VAL A 286 -7.04 -0.03 14.05
N VAL A 287 -7.05 1.30 14.00
CA VAL A 287 -8.28 2.10 13.99
C VAL A 287 -8.06 3.35 13.16
N GLY A 288 -9.03 3.69 12.33
CA GLY A 288 -9.02 4.93 11.55
C GLY A 288 -10.42 5.50 11.41
N GLY A 289 -10.50 6.79 11.09
CA GLY A 289 -11.75 7.50 10.94
C GLY A 289 -11.59 9.00 10.74
N PRO A 290 -12.71 9.75 10.64
CA PRO A 290 -12.66 11.19 10.43
C PRO A 290 -12.38 11.94 11.73
N ILE A 291 -11.47 12.91 11.66
CA ILE A 291 -11.44 14.05 12.61
C ILE A 291 -12.46 15.09 12.16
N VAL A 292 -12.38 15.46 10.87
CA VAL A 292 -13.34 16.31 10.17
C VAL A 292 -13.64 15.67 8.81
N LYS A 293 -14.90 15.28 8.58
CA LYS A 293 -15.30 14.61 7.33
C LYS A 293 -14.90 15.43 6.10
N ASN A 294 -14.39 14.75 5.08
CA ASN A 294 -13.91 15.32 3.82
C ASN A 294 -12.72 16.30 3.94
N LYS A 295 -12.07 16.39 5.11
CA LYS A 295 -10.99 17.36 5.35
C LYS A 295 -9.81 16.81 6.11
N ALA A 296 -10.06 16.06 7.18
CA ALA A 296 -9.02 15.51 8.04
C ALA A 296 -9.45 14.16 8.60
N GLN A 297 -8.60 13.16 8.42
CA GLN A 297 -8.82 11.81 8.90
C GLN A 297 -7.57 11.35 9.67
N PHE A 298 -7.75 10.34 10.53
CA PHE A 298 -6.65 9.72 11.28
C PHE A 298 -6.61 8.22 11.02
N PHE A 299 -5.42 7.65 11.20
CA PHE A 299 -5.20 6.22 11.23
C PHE A 299 -4.17 5.91 12.31
N PHE A 300 -4.42 4.89 13.12
CA PHE A 300 -3.55 4.43 14.20
C PHE A 300 -3.35 2.93 14.09
N SER A 301 -2.12 2.49 14.34
CA SER A 301 -1.72 1.08 14.30
C SER A 301 -0.80 0.76 15.46
N LEU A 302 -1.03 -0.40 16.07
CA LEU A 302 -0.18 -0.96 17.12
C LEU A 302 -0.07 -2.46 16.93
N GLU A 303 1.16 -2.97 16.97
CA GLU A 303 1.42 -4.40 17.10
C GLU A 303 2.46 -4.65 18.18
N ARG A 304 2.24 -5.71 18.93
CA ARG A 304 3.16 -6.24 19.93
C ARG A 304 3.47 -7.68 19.58
N GLN A 305 4.74 -7.96 19.30
CA GLN A 305 5.26 -9.31 19.15
C GLN A 305 6.01 -9.71 20.42
N VAL A 306 5.69 -10.87 20.96
CA VAL A 306 6.38 -11.49 22.11
C VAL A 306 6.88 -12.85 21.66
N ASP A 307 8.18 -12.93 21.40
CA ASP A 307 8.85 -14.15 20.96
C ASP A 307 9.80 -14.67 22.05
N ASN A 308 9.63 -15.94 22.40
CA ASN A 308 10.57 -16.69 23.20
C ASN A 308 11.05 -17.91 22.40
N PRO A 309 12.16 -17.78 21.66
CA PRO A 309 12.65 -18.85 20.80
C PRO A 309 13.39 -19.96 21.56
N ASN A 310 13.54 -19.85 22.89
CA ASN A 310 14.25 -20.81 23.74
C ASN A 310 15.60 -21.27 23.16
N ARG A 311 16.41 -20.29 22.71
CA ARG A 311 17.75 -20.55 22.16
C ARG A 311 18.73 -20.89 23.28
N THR A 312 19.34 -22.06 23.21
CA THR A 312 20.49 -22.41 24.05
C THR A 312 21.67 -21.53 23.64
N ARG A 313 22.00 -20.48 24.40
CA ARG A 313 23.24 -19.73 24.21
C ARG A 313 24.40 -20.55 24.77
N ARG A 314 24.96 -21.46 23.98
CA ARG A 314 26.30 -21.98 24.26
C ARG A 314 27.29 -21.11 23.49
N PHE A 315 27.92 -20.17 24.20
CA PHE A 315 29.14 -19.53 23.71
C PHE A 315 30.30 -20.52 23.91
N PRO A 316 31.19 -20.70 22.92
CA PRO A 316 32.42 -21.46 23.09
C PRO A 316 33.36 -20.77 24.10
#